data_AF-A0A4Y7U3H8-F1
#
_entry.id   AF-A0A4Y7U3H8-F1
#
_cell.length_a   1.000
_cell.length_b   1.000
_cell.length_c   1.000
_cell.angle_alpha   90.00
_cell.angle_beta   90.00
_cell.angle_gamma   90.00
#
_symmetry.space_group_name_H-M   'P 1'
#
loop_
_entity.id
_entity.type
_entity.pdbx_description
1 polymer ?
#
loop_
_entity_poly.entity_id
_entity_poly.type
_entity_poly.pdbx_seq_one_letter_code
_entity_poly.pdbx_strand_id
1 'polypeptide(L)'
;NWNVFYQPLSFLIFLFCAFAETNRTPFDLAECESELIGGYHTEYSSMKMGFYLFAEYANMFISATIISVLFFGGYNYPGMQWMVENVGVNTANLLG
;
A
#
# COMPACT_ATOMS: atom_id res chain seq x y z
N ASN A 1 1.88 -1.08 19.52
CA ASN A 1 3.32 -1.02 19.14
C ASN A 1 3.42 -1.05 17.63
N TRP A 2 3.84 0.04 17.00
CA TRP A 2 3.96 0.13 15.54
C TRP A 2 5.41 -0.10 15.11
N ASN A 3 5.61 -1.01 14.18
CA ASN A 3 6.94 -1.39 13.69
C ASN A 3 7.62 -0.25 12.93
N VAL A 4 6.87 0.77 12.48
CA VAL A 4 7.42 1.98 11.85
C VAL A 4 8.41 2.72 12.75
N PHE A 5 8.19 2.74 14.07
CA PHE A 5 9.07 3.41 15.02
C PHE A 5 10.29 2.56 15.40
N TYR A 6 10.16 1.24 15.37
CA TYR A 6 11.26 0.33 15.69
C TYR A 6 12.23 0.16 14.53
N GLN A 7 11.71 0.12 13.29
CA GLN A 7 12.52 -0.10 12.08
C GLN A 7 12.16 0.90 10.98
N PRO A 8 12.48 2.20 11.17
CA PRO A 8 12.16 3.23 10.18
C PRO A 8 12.89 3.00 8.84
N LEU A 9 14.10 2.44 8.87
CA LEU A 9 14.85 2.11 7.65
C LEU A 9 14.16 1.02 6.82
N SER A 10 13.68 -0.05 7.49
CA SER A 10 12.96 -1.14 6.83
C SER A 10 11.66 -0.63 6.20
N PHE A 11 10.95 0.26 6.89
CA PHE A 11 9.76 0.91 6.36
C PHE A 11 10.04 1.69 5.07
N LEU A 12 11.09 2.52 5.05
CA LEU A 12 11.44 3.29 3.86
C LEU A 12 11.81 2.39 2.68
N ILE A 13 12.62 1.36 2.92
CA ILE A 13 13.01 0.41 1.86
C ILE A 13 11.77 -0.29 1.32
N PHE A 14 10.90 -0.80 2.19
CA PHE A 14 9.68 -1.49 1.79
C PHE A 14 8.71 -0.57 1.02
N LEU A 15 8.61 0.69 1.44
CA LEU A 15 7.81 1.70 0.75
C LEU A 15 8.32 1.97 -0.68
N PHE A 16 9.63 2.15 -0.86
CA PHE A 16 10.21 2.35 -2.19
C PHE A 16 10.10 1.10 -3.07
N CYS A 17 10.30 -0.09 -2.51
CA CYS A 17 10.08 -1.35 -3.23
C CYS A 17 8.62 -1.49 -3.68
N ALA A 18 7.64 -1.12 -2.84
CA ALA A 18 6.23 -1.16 -3.20
C ALA A 18 5.89 -0.19 -4.36
N PHE A 19 6.49 1.00 -4.40
CA PHE A 19 6.36 1.91 -5.54
C PHE A 19 7.00 1.36 -6.82
N ALA A 20 8.16 0.71 -6.70
CA ALA A 20 8.83 0.07 -7.83
C ALA A 20 8.02 -1.12 -8.39
N GLU A 21 7.45 -1.96 -7.52
CA GLU A 21 6.66 -3.13 -7.92
C GLU A 21 5.33 -2.74 -8.59
N THR A 22 4.70 -1.66 -8.11
CA THR A 22 3.44 -1.14 -8.68
C THR A 22 3.65 -0.29 -9.94
N ASN A 23 4.89 -0.24 -10.47
CA ASN A 23 5.28 0.53 -11.66
C ASN A 23 4.75 1.97 -11.60
N ARG A 24 4.84 2.61 -10.43
CA ARG A 24 4.31 3.95 -10.21
C ARG A 24 5.40 4.98 -10.19
N THR A 25 5.08 6.18 -10.67
CA THR A 25 6.01 7.32 -10.70
C THR A 25 6.69 7.46 -9.35
N PRO A 26 8.04 7.43 -9.28
CA PRO A 26 9.03 7.67 -10.34
C PRO A 26 9.61 6.40 -11.05
N PHE A 27 9.04 5.21 -10.85
CA PHE A 27 9.54 3.92 -11.37
C PHE A 27 8.63 3.29 -12.43
N ASP A 28 8.04 4.09 -13.33
CA ASP A 28 7.04 3.69 -14.33
C ASP A 28 7.64 3.39 -15.73
N LEU A 29 8.85 2.81 -15.79
CA LEU A 29 9.59 2.58 -17.05
C LEU A 29 8.80 1.78 -18.11
N ALA A 30 7.91 0.88 -17.70
CA ALA A 30 7.17 0.02 -18.63
C ALA A 30 6.01 0.73 -19.35
N GLU A 31 5.49 1.83 -18.78
CA GLU A 31 4.37 2.60 -19.33
C GLU A 31 4.79 3.99 -19.84
N CYS A 32 5.99 4.46 -19.47
CA CYS A 32 6.49 5.81 -19.66
C CYS A 32 6.06 6.47 -20.99
N GLU A 33 5.08 7.39 -20.92
CA GLU A 33 4.54 8.09 -22.09
C GLU A 33 5.61 8.91 -22.83
N SER A 34 6.58 9.42 -22.07
CA SER A 34 7.64 10.28 -22.62
C SER A 34 8.64 9.54 -23.52
N GLU A 35 8.82 8.23 -23.32
CA GLU A 35 9.77 7.41 -24.09
C GLU A 35 9.07 6.39 -24.99
N LEU A 36 7.96 5.80 -24.51
CA LEU A 36 7.29 4.67 -25.15
C LEU A 36 5.89 5.00 -25.70
N ILE A 37 5.44 6.26 -25.64
CA ILE A 37 4.13 6.72 -26.20
C ILE A 37 2.98 5.87 -25.65
N GLY A 38 3.00 5.58 -24.34
CA GLY A 38 2.00 4.75 -23.66
C GLY A 38 2.31 3.25 -23.61
N GLY A 39 3.51 2.85 -24.07
CA GLY A 39 4.03 1.50 -23.89
C GLY A 39 3.08 0.42 -24.38
N TYR A 40 2.90 -0.61 -23.55
CA TYR A 40 2.06 -1.77 -23.89
C TYR A 40 0.55 -1.42 -23.99
N HIS A 41 0.09 -0.28 -23.46
CA HIS A 41 -1.32 0.12 -23.56
C HIS A 41 -1.77 0.40 -25.00
N THR A 42 -0.83 0.70 -25.90
CA THR A 42 -1.12 1.01 -27.31
C THR A 42 -1.53 -0.23 -28.12
N GLU A 43 -1.16 -1.42 -27.69
CA GLU A 43 -1.44 -2.68 -28.41
C GLU A 43 -2.76 -3.35 -27.99
N TYR A 44 -3.37 -2.90 -26.89
CA TYR A 44 -4.57 -3.50 -26.33
C TYR A 44 -5.86 -2.74 -26.73
N SER A 45 -6.86 -3.49 -27.16
CA SER A 45 -8.22 -2.98 -27.35
C SER A 45 -8.87 -2.60 -26.00
N SER A 46 -9.84 -1.69 -26.02
CA SER A 46 -10.44 -1.03 -24.84
C SER A 46 -10.86 -1.96 -23.70
N MET A 47 -11.39 -3.16 -24.00
CA MET A 47 -11.80 -4.11 -22.95
C MET A 47 -10.59 -4.73 -22.23
N LYS A 48 -9.52 -5.06 -22.96
CA LYS A 48 -8.30 -5.65 -22.38
C LYS A 48 -7.51 -4.60 -21.60
N MET A 49 -7.41 -3.38 -22.14
CA MET A 49 -6.81 -2.24 -21.46
C MET A 49 -7.47 -1.97 -20.10
N GLY A 50 -8.81 -2.00 -20.04
CA GLY A 50 -9.53 -1.80 -18.78
C GLY A 50 -9.18 -2.83 -17.68
N PHE A 51 -8.95 -4.09 -18.04
CA PHE A 51 -8.52 -5.11 -17.08
C PHE A 51 -7.06 -4.94 -16.63
N TYR A 52 -6.16 -4.45 -17.50
CA TYR A 52 -4.78 -4.15 -17.10
C TYR A 52 -4.74 -3.00 -16.08
N LEU A 53 -5.45 -1.91 -16.35
CA LEU A 53 -5.60 -0.80 -15.40
C LEU A 53 -6.19 -1.29 -14.07
N PHE A 54 -7.25 -2.08 -14.11
CA PHE A 54 -7.85 -2.64 -12.90
C PHE A 54 -6.86 -3.51 -12.12
N ALA A 55 -6.06 -4.34 -12.80
CA ALA A 55 -5.06 -5.18 -12.16
C ALA A 55 -3.94 -4.35 -11.50
N GLU A 56 -3.47 -3.27 -12.13
CA GLU A 56 -2.51 -2.35 -11.51
C GLU A 56 -3.09 -1.68 -10.26
N TYR A 57 -4.35 -1.24 -10.29
CA TYR A 57 -5.03 -0.70 -9.11
C TYR A 57 -5.21 -1.74 -8.00
N ALA A 58 -5.52 -2.99 -8.36
CA ALA A 58 -5.62 -4.07 -7.39
C ALA A 58 -4.25 -4.35 -6.73
N ASN A 59 -3.17 -4.37 -7.50
CA ASN A 59 -1.82 -4.53 -6.96
C ASN A 59 -1.44 -3.37 -6.04
N MET A 60 -1.78 -2.12 -6.37
CA MET A 60 -1.58 -0.98 -5.48
C MET A 60 -2.32 -1.15 -4.14
N PHE A 61 -3.56 -1.64 -4.18
CA PHE A 61 -4.35 -1.90 -2.97
C PHE A 61 -3.72 -2.99 -2.10
N ILE A 62 -3.23 -4.07 -2.70
CA ILE A 62 -2.57 -5.17 -1.98
C ILE A 62 -1.28 -4.68 -1.32
N SER A 63 -0.42 -3.95 -2.05
CA SER A 63 0.83 -3.42 -1.50
C SER A 63 0.58 -2.44 -0.34
N ALA A 64 -0.43 -1.57 -0.46
CA ALA A 64 -0.84 -0.68 0.63
C ALA A 64 -1.35 -1.45 1.86
N THR A 65 -2.10 -2.54 1.64
CA THR A 65 -2.60 -3.41 2.72
C THR A 65 -1.45 -4.07 3.46
N ILE A 66 -0.43 -4.57 2.74
CA ILE A 66 0.75 -5.19 3.34
C ILE A 66 1.53 -4.17 4.18
N ILE A 67 1.72 -2.94 3.70
CA ILE A 67 2.36 -1.86 4.47
C ILE A 67 1.59 -1.57 5.77
N SER A 68 0.26 -1.48 5.68
CA SER A 68 -0.61 -1.22 6.83
C SER A 68 -0.49 -2.31 7.90
N VAL A 69 -0.52 -3.58 7.50
CA VAL A 69 -0.41 -4.71 8.42
C VAL A 69 0.98 -4.80 9.04
N LEU A 70 2.04 -4.67 8.24
CA LEU A 70 3.41 -4.86 8.72
C LEU A 70 3.92 -3.70 9.58
N PHE A 71 3.65 -2.45 9.21
CA PHE A 71 4.25 -1.28 9.85
C PHE A 71 3.31 -0.52 10.78
N PHE A 72 2.04 -0.39 10.40
CA PHE A 72 1.03 0.34 11.17
C PHE A 72 0.20 -0.57 12.09
N GLY A 73 0.49 -1.88 12.11
CA GLY A 73 -0.13 -2.81 13.05
C GLY A 73 -1.59 -3.14 12.73
N GLY A 74 -2.06 -2.84 11.51
CA GLY A 74 -3.39 -3.19 11.00
C GLY A 74 -4.53 -2.62 11.85
N TYR A 75 -4.99 -3.41 12.81
CA TYR A 75 -6.09 -3.07 13.73
C TYR A 75 -5.63 -2.30 14.98
N ASN A 76 -4.32 -2.24 15.24
CA ASN A 76 -3.76 -1.59 16.41
C ASN A 76 -3.70 -0.07 16.21
N TYR A 77 -4.65 0.67 16.79
CA TYR A 77 -4.65 2.13 16.80
C TYR A 77 -3.79 2.69 17.95
N PRO A 78 -3.25 3.92 17.82
CA PRO A 78 -2.35 4.48 18.83
C PRO A 78 -3.10 4.71 20.13
N GLY A 79 -2.57 4.18 21.24
CA GLY A 79 -3.20 4.29 22.57
C GLY A 79 -4.18 3.16 22.93
N MET A 80 -4.29 2.11 22.12
CA MET A 80 -5.14 0.95 22.42
C MET A 80 -4.88 0.36 23.81
N GLN A 81 -3.61 0.26 24.24
CA GLN A 81 -3.29 -0.29 25.56
C GLN A 81 -3.78 0.59 26.71
N TRP A 82 -3.64 1.91 26.60
CA TRP A 82 -4.19 2.86 27.58
C TRP A 82 -5.73 2.80 27.63
N MET A 83 -6.38 2.63 26.47
CA MET A 83 -7.83 2.46 26.36
C MET A 83 -8.31 1.18 27.04
N VAL A 84 -7.62 0.06 26.83
CA VAL A 84 -7.93 -1.22 27.48
C VAL A 84 -7.79 -1.12 29.01
N GLU A 85 -6.75 -0.42 29.49
CA GLU A 85 -6.47 -0.27 30.91
C GLU A 85 -7.45 0.69 31.62
N ASN A 86 -7.92 1.76 30.98
CA ASN A 86 -8.76 2.78 31.62
C ASN A 86 -10.27 2.65 31.34
N VAL A 87 -10.66 2.09 30.19
CA VAL A 87 -12.05 2.10 29.70
C VAL A 87 -12.61 0.68 29.52
N GLY A 88 -11.75 -0.34 29.68
CA GLY A 88 -12.11 -1.75 29.59
C GLY A 88 -12.14 -2.28 28.15
N VAL A 89 -11.93 -3.60 28.03
CA VAL A 89 -11.74 -4.30 26.74
C VAL A 89 -12.92 -4.12 25.78
N ASN A 90 -14.15 -4.07 26.29
CA ASN A 90 -15.35 -3.95 25.45
C ASN A 90 -15.43 -2.60 24.72
N THR A 91 -15.03 -1.51 25.37
CA THR A 91 -15.02 -0.16 24.77
C THR A 91 -13.82 0.02 23.85
N ALA A 92 -12.69 -0.60 24.18
CA ALA A 92 -11.49 -0.59 23.33
C ALA A 92 -11.71 -1.28 21.98
N ASN A 93 -12.48 -2.38 21.96
CA ASN A 93 -12.84 -3.12 20.75
C ASN A 93 -13.96 -2.45 19.91
N LEU A 94 -14.63 -1.42 20.44
CA LEU A 94 -15.65 -0.65 19.71
C LEU A 94 -15.05 0.52 18.93
N LEU A 95 -13.89 1.04 19.37
CA LEU A 95 -13.19 2.18 18.75
C LEU A 95 -12.13 1.75 17.74
N GLY A 96 -11.65 0.51 17.86
CA GLY A 96 -10.93 -0.21 16.83
C GLY A 96 -11.44 -1.61 16.92
#